data_AF-A0A521H068-F1
#
_entry.id   AF-A0A521H068-F1
#
_cell.length_a   1.000
_cell.length_b   1.000
_cell.length_c   1.000
_cell.angle_alpha   90.00
_cell.angle_beta   90.00
_cell.angle_gamma   90.00
#
_symmetry.space_group_name_H-M   'P 1'
#
loop_
_entity.id
_entity.type
_entity.pdbx_description
1 polymer ?
#
loop_
_entity_poly.entity_id
_entity_poly.type
_entity_poly.pdbx_seq_one_letter_code
_entity_poly.pdbx_strand_id
1 'polypeptide(L)'
;MLLLPLCAALLLAPACVPQSGEQSPAEAASGATGSGADRPLEDFQGQLLDLAFQAATALPVNPHIKNRSRAQEAVVAACLELDQPRRALACIEKIDNWRRGSGYADLASFWAQRGDVTEARRCLDLARQVADGVHGETAQDWHKDRILAKIAATQLQMGLAQDAADLEAGLVASESGRVAAARALLLDDGAFDAHLAMLDQVLAAGSFDQTRGALESCAALFRRFYQDQERRSQVEERIRVPRAGLPLLVRIELLMQLAESALEHEDRAKALELVHDAQLLVESVEWIPEDRIALMARLAGLRHRSGDAEGARSRADAALALFDAQRDRIADIYRAGALRPLAEAYQSMGDSAAALAVYRRAVADGAGNPNSRPRAEDLAATCCSMAVHAVEPDAELRTRMRRIHAELSHPW
;
A
#
# COMPACT_ATOMS: atom_id res chain seq x y z
N MET A 1 77.84 0.28 30.38
CA MET A 1 79.05 0.20 29.52
C MET A 1 78.61 -0.29 28.14
N LEU A 2 79.28 0.19 27.07
CA LEU A 2 79.54 -0.43 25.75
C LEU A 2 78.53 -1.43 25.12
N LEU A 3 78.25 -1.44 23.81
CA LEU A 3 78.48 -0.48 22.70
C LEU A 3 77.64 -0.92 21.46
N LEU A 4 77.40 0.01 20.53
CA LEU A 4 76.97 -0.20 19.12
C LEU A 4 78.24 -0.28 18.22
N PRO A 5 78.22 -0.24 16.86
CA PRO A 5 77.24 -0.62 15.81
C PRO A 5 77.86 -1.54 14.71
N LEU A 6 77.17 -1.75 13.57
CA LEU A 6 77.58 -1.47 12.16
C LEU A 6 76.40 -1.87 11.21
N CYS A 7 75.85 -1.03 10.30
CA CYS A 7 76.33 -0.57 8.96
C CYS A 7 76.34 -1.68 7.87
N ALA A 8 76.00 -1.45 6.59
CA ALA A 8 75.30 -0.40 5.81
C ALA A 8 74.90 -1.03 4.43
N ALA A 9 74.26 -0.44 3.41
CA ALA A 9 73.74 0.89 3.02
C ALA A 9 72.44 0.67 2.17
N LEU A 10 71.54 1.59 1.79
CA LEU A 10 71.51 3.04 1.49
C LEU A 10 71.98 3.45 0.07
N LEU A 11 71.01 3.66 -0.84
CA LEU A 11 71.15 4.45 -2.07
C LEU A 11 69.90 5.35 -2.26
N LEU A 12 70.14 6.64 -2.46
CA LEU A 12 69.22 7.65 -3.05
C LEU A 12 69.62 7.79 -4.54
N ALA A 13 68.99 8.54 -5.46
CA ALA A 13 68.01 9.64 -5.44
C ALA A 13 67.34 9.65 -6.87
N PRO A 14 66.67 10.72 -7.38
CA PRO A 14 66.23 11.99 -6.78
C PRO A 14 64.73 12.29 -6.98
N ALA A 15 64.27 13.42 -6.42
CA ALA A 15 62.94 13.99 -6.64
C ALA A 15 62.95 15.07 -7.74
N CYS A 16 61.78 15.38 -8.30
CA CYS A 16 61.55 16.62 -9.05
C CYS A 16 60.10 17.09 -8.90
N VAL A 17 59.91 18.33 -8.42
CA VAL A 17 58.61 19.02 -8.31
C VAL A 17 58.84 20.51 -8.57
N PRO A 18 58.15 21.09 -9.56
CA PRO A 18 57.41 22.34 -9.39
C PRO A 18 55.94 22.14 -9.82
N GLN A 19 54.94 22.39 -8.97
CA GLN A 19 54.34 23.69 -8.58
C GLN A 19 53.17 24.16 -9.47
N SER A 20 52.07 24.46 -8.78
CA SER A 20 51.11 25.56 -9.04
C SER A 20 50.37 25.61 -10.38
N GLY A 21 49.10 25.17 -10.34
CA GLY A 21 48.07 25.52 -11.33
C GLY A 21 46.69 25.51 -10.68
N GLU A 22 46.19 26.68 -10.27
CA GLU A 22 44.80 26.82 -9.82
C GLU A 22 43.84 26.79 -11.00
N GLN A 23 42.88 25.86 -10.99
CA GLN A 23 41.60 26.04 -11.66
C GLN A 23 40.55 25.03 -11.16
N SER A 24 39.64 25.50 -10.32
CA SER A 24 38.25 25.02 -10.32
C SER A 24 37.51 25.83 -11.39
N PRO A 25 36.65 25.21 -12.21
CA PRO A 25 35.23 25.43 -11.95
C PRO A 25 34.30 24.22 -12.22
N ALA A 26 33.20 24.24 -11.46
CA ALA A 26 31.83 23.87 -11.84
C ALA A 26 31.48 22.47 -12.44
N GLU A 27 30.51 21.84 -11.77
CA GLU A 27 29.29 21.23 -12.37
C GLU A 27 29.42 20.31 -13.60
N ALA A 28 29.58 19.00 -13.35
CA ALA A 28 29.25 17.95 -14.32
C ALA A 28 28.79 16.62 -13.68
N ALA A 29 28.06 16.67 -12.55
CA ALA A 29 27.51 15.46 -11.90
C ALA A 29 26.08 15.62 -11.31
N SER A 30 25.43 16.78 -11.49
CA SER A 30 23.98 16.90 -11.25
C SER A 30 23.24 16.44 -12.50
N GLY A 31 23.12 15.11 -12.66
CA GLY A 31 22.70 14.45 -13.91
C GLY A 31 21.47 13.55 -13.78
N ALA A 32 20.77 13.62 -12.66
CA ALA A 32 19.54 12.86 -12.39
C ALA A 32 18.40 13.80 -12.00
N THR A 33 18.10 14.79 -12.86
CA THR A 33 16.79 15.47 -12.82
C THR A 33 15.72 14.38 -12.98
N GLY A 34 14.92 14.16 -11.93
CA GLY A 34 13.88 13.15 -11.92
C GLY A 34 12.94 13.34 -13.10
N SER A 35 13.07 12.51 -14.13
CA SER A 35 12.11 12.49 -15.23
C SER A 35 10.82 11.93 -14.64
N GLY A 36 9.92 12.84 -14.23
CA GLY A 36 8.63 12.50 -13.66
C GLY A 36 7.68 11.95 -14.72
N ALA A 37 8.07 10.82 -15.30
CA ALA A 37 7.44 10.11 -16.41
C ALA A 37 6.99 8.73 -15.95
N ASP A 38 5.96 8.21 -16.60
CA ASP A 38 5.50 6.86 -16.35
C ASP A 38 6.57 5.85 -16.78
N ARG A 39 6.81 4.85 -15.94
CA ARG A 39 7.66 3.70 -16.27
C ARG A 39 7.04 2.92 -17.44
N PRO A 40 7.83 2.30 -18.34
CA PRO A 40 7.28 1.39 -19.34
C PRO A 40 6.47 0.27 -18.69
N LEU A 41 5.26 0.04 -19.19
CA LEU A 41 4.41 -1.10 -18.87
C LEU A 41 4.23 -1.98 -20.10
N GLU A 42 3.78 -3.21 -19.88
CA GLU A 42 3.21 -4.03 -20.96
C GLU A 42 1.90 -3.40 -21.47
N ASP A 43 1.67 -3.46 -22.78
CA ASP A 43 0.52 -2.83 -23.46
C ASP A 43 -0.84 -3.22 -22.83
N PHE A 44 -0.94 -4.45 -22.29
CA PHE A 44 -2.16 -4.92 -21.64
C PHE A 44 -2.40 -4.25 -20.27
N GLN A 45 -1.36 -3.93 -19.49
CA GLN A 45 -1.51 -3.27 -18.19
C GLN A 45 -2.03 -1.84 -18.39
N GLY A 46 -1.49 -1.11 -19.36
CA GLY A 46 -2.00 0.22 -19.75
C GLY A 46 -3.48 0.16 -20.17
N GLN A 47 -3.82 -0.78 -21.06
CA GLN A 47 -5.21 -0.99 -21.50
C GLN A 47 -6.17 -1.38 -20.36
N LEU A 48 -5.70 -2.14 -19.36
CA LEU A 48 -6.48 -2.49 -18.17
C LEU A 48 -6.72 -1.27 -17.28
N LEU A 49 -5.70 -0.45 -17.00
CA LEU A 49 -5.85 0.78 -16.21
C LEU A 49 -6.80 1.77 -16.90
N ASP A 50 -6.70 1.93 -18.23
CA ASP A 50 -7.61 2.78 -19.00
C ASP A 50 -9.06 2.25 -18.96
N LEU A 51 -9.28 0.94 -19.10
CA LEU A 51 -10.61 0.34 -18.98
C LEU A 51 -11.16 0.43 -17.55
N ALA A 52 -10.30 0.33 -16.53
CA ALA A 52 -10.67 0.50 -15.12
C ALA A 52 -11.16 1.93 -14.86
N PHE A 53 -10.43 2.94 -15.34
CA PHE A 53 -10.83 4.34 -15.19
C PHE A 53 -12.10 4.67 -15.97
N GLN A 54 -12.28 4.09 -17.16
CA GLN A 54 -13.50 4.22 -17.96
C GLN A 54 -14.71 3.62 -17.22
N ALA A 55 -14.61 2.40 -16.71
CA ALA A 55 -15.66 1.76 -15.92
C ALA A 55 -16.00 2.55 -14.65
N ALA A 56 -15.00 3.03 -13.91
CA ALA A 56 -15.19 3.91 -12.76
C ALA A 56 -15.86 5.25 -13.12
N THR A 57 -15.58 5.78 -14.32
CA THR A 57 -16.11 7.05 -14.83
C THR A 57 -17.47 6.92 -15.53
N ALA A 58 -17.92 5.70 -15.85
CA ALA A 58 -19.28 5.43 -16.34
C ALA A 58 -20.34 5.64 -15.25
N LEU A 59 -19.97 5.45 -13.97
CA LEU A 59 -20.82 5.72 -12.80
C LEU A 59 -21.30 7.19 -12.78
N PRO A 60 -22.62 7.47 -12.77
CA PRO A 60 -23.15 8.83 -12.73
C PRO A 60 -22.73 9.60 -11.47
N VAL A 61 -22.44 10.89 -11.62
CA VAL A 61 -22.10 11.77 -10.48
C VAL A 61 -23.27 11.83 -9.48
N ASN A 62 -24.50 12.04 -9.96
CA ASN A 62 -25.70 11.95 -9.12
C ASN A 62 -26.44 10.63 -9.41
N PRO A 63 -26.70 9.75 -8.42
CA PRO A 63 -26.33 9.82 -7.00
C PRO A 63 -25.00 9.13 -6.63
N HIS A 64 -24.22 8.63 -7.59
CA HIS A 64 -23.13 7.68 -7.33
C HIS A 64 -21.72 8.26 -7.18
N ILE A 65 -21.56 9.58 -6.99
CA ILE A 65 -20.25 10.26 -6.79
C ILE A 65 -19.35 9.56 -5.75
N LYS A 66 -19.92 9.03 -4.65
CA LYS A 66 -19.17 8.30 -3.62
C LYS A 66 -18.56 6.99 -4.14
N ASN A 67 -19.28 6.26 -4.99
CA ASN A 67 -18.82 5.02 -5.63
C ASN A 67 -17.83 5.33 -6.76
N ARG A 68 -18.22 6.23 -7.67
CA ARG A 68 -17.42 6.76 -8.79
C ARG A 68 -16.03 7.17 -8.33
N SER A 69 -15.94 8.13 -7.42
CA SER A 69 -14.66 8.65 -6.93
C SER A 69 -13.87 7.66 -6.07
N ARG A 70 -14.51 6.67 -5.43
CA ARG A 70 -13.81 5.57 -4.75
C ARG A 70 -13.17 4.62 -5.77
N ALA A 71 -13.87 4.26 -6.83
CA ALA A 71 -13.33 3.43 -7.90
C ALA A 71 -12.21 4.16 -8.65
N GLN A 72 -12.36 5.46 -8.94
CA GLN A 72 -11.30 6.30 -9.53
C GLN A 72 -10.06 6.39 -8.61
N GLU A 73 -10.22 6.59 -7.30
CA GLU A 73 -9.12 6.59 -6.31
C GLU A 73 -8.37 5.24 -6.29
N ALA A 74 -9.06 4.11 -6.45
CA ALA A 74 -8.42 2.80 -6.57
C ALA A 74 -7.59 2.65 -7.86
N VAL A 75 -8.01 3.27 -8.98
CA VAL A 75 -7.17 3.32 -10.20
C VAL A 75 -5.95 4.22 -10.01
N VAL A 76 -6.07 5.33 -9.26
CA VAL A 76 -4.93 6.18 -8.90
C VAL A 76 -3.90 5.39 -8.08
N ALA A 77 -4.34 4.61 -7.09
CA ALA A 77 -3.46 3.75 -6.29
C ALA A 77 -2.72 2.72 -7.18
N ALA A 78 -3.44 2.00 -8.05
CA ALA A 78 -2.84 1.03 -8.97
C ALA A 78 -1.86 1.68 -9.97
N CYS A 79 -2.11 2.92 -10.40
CA CYS A 79 -1.15 3.68 -11.20
C CYS A 79 0.14 4.01 -10.40
N LEU A 80 0.02 4.43 -9.13
CA LEU A 80 1.20 4.74 -8.30
C LEU A 80 2.03 3.47 -7.97
N GLU A 81 1.37 2.34 -7.75
CA GLU A 81 2.02 1.04 -7.53
C GLU A 81 2.81 0.56 -8.76
N LEU A 82 2.33 0.88 -9.97
CA LEU A 82 2.96 0.55 -11.26
C LEU A 82 3.94 1.62 -11.78
N ASP A 83 4.46 2.52 -10.91
CA ASP A 83 5.31 3.65 -11.29
C ASP A 83 4.72 4.52 -12.43
N GLN A 84 3.41 4.79 -12.41
CA GLN A 84 2.67 5.61 -13.40
C GLN A 84 2.19 6.98 -12.84
N PRO A 85 3.07 7.87 -12.35
CA PRO A 85 2.66 9.11 -11.70
C PRO A 85 1.96 10.12 -12.62
N ARG A 86 2.23 10.15 -13.92
CA ARG A 86 1.49 11.02 -14.88
C ARG A 86 0.10 10.46 -15.15
N ARG A 87 -0.03 9.15 -15.35
CA ARG A 87 -1.34 8.48 -15.46
C ARG A 87 -2.15 8.66 -14.18
N ALA A 88 -1.52 8.55 -13.01
CA ALA A 88 -2.14 8.84 -11.71
C ALA A 88 -2.65 10.29 -11.64
N LEU A 89 -1.82 11.29 -11.97
CA LEU A 89 -2.21 12.71 -12.00
C LEU A 89 -3.41 12.95 -12.94
N ALA A 90 -3.36 12.45 -14.17
CA ALA A 90 -4.44 12.57 -15.14
C ALA A 90 -5.73 11.80 -14.77
N CYS A 91 -5.67 10.91 -13.77
CA CYS A 91 -6.83 10.29 -13.13
C CYS A 91 -7.33 11.13 -11.94
N ILE A 92 -6.44 11.64 -11.08
CA ILE A 92 -6.75 12.50 -9.92
C ILE A 92 -7.52 13.75 -10.34
N GLU A 93 -7.08 14.44 -11.39
CA GLU A 93 -7.71 15.67 -11.90
C GLU A 93 -9.20 15.49 -12.24
N LYS A 94 -9.61 14.27 -12.60
CA LYS A 94 -10.98 13.88 -13.00
C LYS A 94 -11.83 13.31 -11.84
N ILE A 95 -11.33 13.39 -10.60
CA ILE A 95 -12.09 12.98 -9.41
C ILE A 95 -12.96 14.15 -8.93
N ASP A 96 -14.28 13.94 -8.95
CA ASP A 96 -15.29 14.99 -8.72
C ASP A 96 -15.51 15.38 -7.24
N ASN A 97 -14.78 14.79 -6.28
CA ASN A 97 -14.94 15.08 -4.83
C ASN A 97 -13.61 15.13 -4.06
N TRP A 98 -13.69 15.23 -2.72
CA TRP A 98 -12.55 15.33 -1.80
C TRP A 98 -11.46 14.27 -2.01
N ARG A 99 -11.78 13.10 -2.59
CA ARG A 99 -10.79 12.07 -2.95
C ARG A 99 -9.75 12.54 -3.97
N ARG A 100 -10.01 13.64 -4.68
CA ARG A 100 -8.99 14.34 -5.46
C ARG A 100 -7.84 14.84 -4.60
N GLY A 101 -8.14 15.42 -3.43
CA GLY A 101 -7.12 15.84 -2.45
C GLY A 101 -6.41 14.65 -1.81
N SER A 102 -7.15 13.57 -1.53
CA SER A 102 -6.61 12.27 -1.08
C SER A 102 -5.56 11.75 -2.05
N GLY A 103 -5.86 11.70 -3.35
CA GLY A 103 -4.96 11.24 -4.40
C GLY A 103 -3.79 12.19 -4.69
N TYR A 104 -3.98 13.51 -4.60
CA TYR A 104 -2.85 14.46 -4.66
C TYR A 104 -1.86 14.24 -3.52
N ALA A 105 -2.33 13.94 -2.31
CA ALA A 105 -1.43 13.63 -1.18
C ALA A 105 -0.73 12.27 -1.34
N ASP A 106 -1.39 11.26 -1.94
CA ASP A 106 -0.74 9.98 -2.27
C ASP A 106 0.36 10.15 -3.33
N LEU A 107 0.10 10.94 -4.38
CA LEU A 107 1.10 11.31 -5.39
C LEU A 107 2.25 12.13 -4.77
N ALA A 108 1.96 12.98 -3.77
CA ALA A 108 3.01 13.69 -3.04
C ALA A 108 3.92 12.74 -2.25
N SER A 109 3.37 11.74 -1.57
CA SER A 109 4.17 10.72 -0.86
C SER A 109 4.98 9.85 -1.83
N PHE A 110 4.41 9.48 -2.99
CA PHE A 110 5.13 8.77 -4.06
C PHE A 110 6.40 9.53 -4.50
N TRP A 111 6.31 10.86 -4.63
CA TRP A 111 7.46 11.72 -4.96
C TRP A 111 8.43 11.92 -3.79
N ALA A 112 7.92 12.14 -2.58
CA ALA A 112 8.76 12.29 -1.38
C ALA A 112 9.63 11.06 -1.12
N GLN A 113 9.06 9.85 -1.27
CA GLN A 113 9.78 8.56 -1.18
C GLN A 113 10.89 8.40 -2.25
N ARG A 114 10.80 9.13 -3.37
CA ARG A 114 11.77 9.14 -4.47
C ARG A 114 12.72 10.34 -4.42
N GLY A 115 12.63 11.18 -3.39
CA GLY A 115 13.46 12.37 -3.19
C GLY A 115 13.05 13.60 -4.01
N ASP A 116 11.97 13.55 -4.79
CA ASP A 116 11.48 14.74 -5.52
C ASP A 116 10.63 15.63 -4.60
N VAL A 117 11.33 16.41 -3.77
CA VAL A 117 10.75 17.37 -2.84
C VAL A 117 9.95 18.47 -3.56
N THR A 118 10.25 18.76 -4.83
CA THR A 118 9.59 19.80 -5.62
C THR A 118 8.21 19.35 -6.07
N GLU A 119 8.13 18.20 -6.74
CA GLU A 119 6.85 17.63 -7.17
C GLU A 119 6.02 17.16 -5.97
N ALA A 120 6.64 16.64 -4.92
CA ALA A 120 5.96 16.36 -3.66
C ALA A 120 5.27 17.62 -3.11
N ARG A 121 5.99 18.75 -2.99
CA ARG A 121 5.42 20.01 -2.49
C ARG A 121 4.30 20.53 -3.39
N ARG A 122 4.49 20.53 -4.72
CA ARG A 122 3.45 20.92 -5.69
C ARG A 122 2.17 20.09 -5.52
N CYS A 123 2.29 18.79 -5.25
CA CYS A 123 1.16 17.91 -5.00
C CYS A 123 0.54 18.13 -3.60
N LEU A 124 1.32 18.47 -2.56
CA LEU A 124 0.77 18.88 -1.26
C LEU A 124 -0.02 20.19 -1.36
N ASP A 125 0.45 21.18 -2.11
CA ASP A 125 -0.26 22.44 -2.33
C ASP A 125 -1.63 22.21 -3.01
N LEU A 126 -1.69 21.31 -3.99
CA LEU A 126 -2.93 20.90 -4.65
C LEU A 126 -3.85 20.09 -3.73
N ALA A 127 -3.30 19.19 -2.91
CA ALA A 127 -4.06 18.47 -1.88
C ALA A 127 -4.67 19.45 -0.85
N ARG A 128 -3.89 20.45 -0.42
CA ARG A 128 -4.30 21.47 0.53
C ARG A 128 -5.40 22.37 -0.03
N GLN A 129 -5.29 22.81 -1.29
CA GLN A 129 -6.35 23.56 -1.98
C GLN A 129 -7.68 22.79 -2.01
N VAL A 130 -7.65 21.47 -2.21
CA VAL A 130 -8.87 20.64 -2.12
C VAL A 130 -9.37 20.55 -0.68
N ALA A 131 -8.49 20.35 0.31
CA ALA A 131 -8.86 20.23 1.72
C ALA A 131 -9.47 21.52 2.30
N ASP A 132 -8.92 22.68 1.97
CA ASP A 132 -9.47 23.98 2.38
C ASP A 132 -10.76 24.31 1.61
N GLY A 133 -10.96 23.81 0.40
CA GLY A 133 -12.21 23.93 -0.37
C GLY A 133 -13.36 23.03 0.10
N VAL A 134 -13.18 22.17 1.11
CA VAL A 134 -14.25 21.34 1.69
C VAL A 134 -15.13 22.20 2.60
N HIS A 135 -16.27 22.67 2.08
CA HIS A 135 -17.23 23.57 2.74
C HIS A 135 -18.69 23.18 2.46
N GLY A 136 -19.61 23.57 3.36
CA GLY A 136 -21.07 23.47 3.18
C GLY A 136 -21.75 22.34 3.95
N GLU A 137 -23.08 22.24 3.86
CA GLU A 137 -23.91 21.32 4.67
C GLU A 137 -23.62 19.81 4.45
N THR A 138 -22.93 19.46 3.37
CA THR A 138 -22.50 18.09 3.05
C THR A 138 -21.00 17.85 3.27
N ALA A 139 -20.25 18.89 3.67
CA ALA A 139 -18.85 18.78 4.05
C ALA A 139 -18.74 18.18 5.46
N GLN A 140 -18.61 16.86 5.53
CA GLN A 140 -18.28 16.17 6.78
C GLN A 140 -16.80 16.40 7.09
N ASP A 141 -16.46 16.91 8.29
CA ASP A 141 -15.11 17.37 8.64
C ASP A 141 -14.02 16.31 8.43
N TRP A 142 -14.34 15.04 8.69
CA TRP A 142 -13.43 13.91 8.46
C TRP A 142 -12.93 13.79 7.00
N HIS A 143 -13.66 14.32 6.01
CA HIS A 143 -13.17 14.40 4.63
C HIS A 143 -11.95 15.31 4.49
N LYS A 144 -11.93 16.42 5.23
CA LYS A 144 -10.82 17.38 5.26
C LYS A 144 -9.66 16.81 6.07
N ASP A 145 -9.94 16.35 7.29
CA ASP A 145 -8.93 15.75 8.18
C ASP A 145 -8.20 14.60 7.51
N ARG A 146 -8.91 13.77 6.73
CA ARG A 146 -8.30 12.66 5.98
C ARG A 146 -7.34 13.08 4.86
N ILE A 147 -7.51 14.28 4.31
CA ILE A 147 -6.51 14.86 3.40
C ILE A 147 -5.36 15.44 4.21
N LEU A 148 -5.66 16.20 5.27
CA LEU A 148 -4.65 16.82 6.14
C LEU A 148 -3.73 15.79 6.82
N ALA A 149 -4.24 14.62 7.21
CA ALA A 149 -3.45 13.53 7.77
C ALA A 149 -2.45 12.94 6.76
N LYS A 150 -2.85 12.81 5.48
CA LYS A 150 -1.93 12.40 4.40
C LYS A 150 -0.88 13.48 4.10
N ILE A 151 -1.27 14.76 4.16
CA ILE A 151 -0.33 15.88 4.02
C ILE A 151 0.69 15.85 5.16
N ALA A 152 0.25 15.72 6.42
CA ALA A 152 1.13 15.63 7.59
C ALA A 152 2.07 14.41 7.53
N ALA A 153 1.56 13.23 7.17
CA ALA A 153 2.37 12.03 6.98
C ALA A 153 3.44 12.19 5.87
N THR A 154 3.13 12.93 4.81
CA THR A 154 4.09 13.25 3.73
C THR A 154 5.08 14.33 4.15
N GLN A 155 4.64 15.35 4.87
CA GLN A 155 5.51 16.39 5.45
C GLN A 155 6.56 15.78 6.39
N LEU A 156 6.19 14.78 7.20
CA LEU A 156 7.13 14.00 8.00
C LEU A 156 8.22 13.34 7.13
N GLN A 157 7.83 12.65 6.05
CA GLN A 157 8.77 12.04 5.08
C GLN A 157 9.70 13.08 4.42
N MET A 158 9.22 14.32 4.24
CA MET A 158 9.98 15.45 3.71
C MET A 158 10.81 16.21 4.77
N GLY A 159 10.85 15.74 6.03
CA GLY A 159 11.56 16.39 7.14
C GLY A 159 10.87 17.62 7.74
N LEU A 160 9.65 17.94 7.31
CA LEU A 160 8.85 19.10 7.74
C LEU A 160 8.07 18.78 9.03
N ALA A 161 8.80 18.40 10.08
CA ALA A 161 8.24 17.81 11.29
C ALA A 161 7.35 18.76 12.13
N GLN A 162 7.60 20.08 12.06
CA GLN A 162 6.76 21.08 12.73
C GLN A 162 5.45 21.28 11.97
N ASP A 163 5.51 21.55 10.66
CA ASP A 163 4.33 21.73 9.81
C ASP A 163 3.35 20.54 9.96
N ALA A 164 3.89 19.31 10.00
CA ALA A 164 3.12 18.11 10.22
C ALA A 164 2.44 18.05 11.61
N ALA A 165 3.12 18.52 12.67
CA ALA A 165 2.55 18.59 14.01
C ALA A 165 1.47 19.67 14.14
N ASP A 166 1.66 20.81 13.46
CA ASP A 166 0.68 21.91 13.41
C ASP A 166 -0.62 21.46 12.69
N LEU A 167 -0.51 20.57 11.70
CA LEU A 167 -1.67 19.88 11.12
C LEU A 167 -2.26 18.82 12.06
N GLU A 168 -1.42 17.96 12.64
CA GLU A 168 -1.85 16.83 13.49
C GLU A 168 -2.67 17.30 14.70
N ALA A 169 -2.31 18.45 15.28
CA ALA A 169 -3.01 19.07 16.42
C ALA A 169 -4.48 19.46 16.12
N GLY A 170 -4.87 19.56 14.84
CA GLY A 170 -6.24 19.87 14.41
C GLY A 170 -7.08 18.66 14.00
N LEU A 171 -6.52 17.44 13.97
CA LEU A 171 -7.21 16.25 13.44
C LEU A 171 -8.08 15.54 14.47
N VAL A 172 -9.16 14.90 14.01
CA VAL A 172 -9.81 13.82 14.77
C VAL A 172 -8.87 12.62 14.99
N ALA A 173 -8.99 11.98 16.16
CA ALA A 173 -8.06 10.93 16.62
C ALA A 173 -7.94 9.71 15.67
N SER A 174 -8.97 9.40 14.89
CA SER A 174 -8.99 8.34 13.88
C SER A 174 -8.18 8.65 12.60
N GLU A 175 -7.77 9.91 12.44
CA GLU A 175 -6.89 10.38 11.38
C GLU A 175 -5.48 10.68 11.92
N SER A 176 -5.34 11.20 13.15
CA SER A 176 -4.04 11.37 13.85
C SER A 176 -3.22 10.07 13.93
N GLY A 177 -3.87 8.92 14.14
CA GLY A 177 -3.20 7.62 14.22
C GLY A 177 -2.32 7.28 13.01
N ARG A 178 -2.63 7.80 11.81
CA ARG A 178 -1.79 7.59 10.61
C ARG A 178 -0.56 8.49 10.59
N VAL A 179 -0.67 9.69 11.17
CA VAL A 179 0.47 10.61 11.34
C VAL A 179 1.43 10.03 12.38
N ALA A 180 0.92 9.46 13.47
CA ALA A 180 1.72 8.71 14.45
C ALA A 180 2.45 7.52 13.82
N ALA A 181 1.79 6.70 12.99
CA ALA A 181 2.43 5.57 12.31
C ALA A 181 3.49 6.03 11.29
N ALA A 182 3.27 7.13 10.56
CA ALA A 182 4.29 7.73 9.69
C ALA A 182 5.48 8.29 10.49
N ARG A 183 5.23 8.89 11.66
CA ARG A 183 6.24 9.40 12.59
C ARG A 183 7.11 8.26 13.16
N ALA A 184 6.51 7.12 13.46
CA ALA A 184 7.20 5.93 13.98
C ALA A 184 8.24 5.35 13.01
N LEU A 185 8.04 5.50 11.69
CA LEU A 185 9.04 5.10 10.67
C LEU A 185 10.29 6.00 10.66
N LEU A 186 10.25 7.17 11.29
CA LEU A 186 11.32 8.18 11.26
C LEU A 186 12.02 8.37 12.61
N LEU A 187 11.67 7.57 13.62
CA LEU A 187 12.28 7.66 14.94
C LEU A 187 13.77 7.28 14.89
N ASP A 188 14.57 8.00 15.67
CA ASP A 188 15.92 7.60 16.02
C ASP A 188 15.93 6.50 17.09
N ASP A 189 17.10 5.89 17.29
CA ASP A 189 17.27 4.74 18.17
C ASP A 189 17.17 5.08 19.67
N GLY A 190 17.26 6.36 20.06
CA GLY A 190 17.08 6.82 21.44
C GLY A 190 15.62 7.16 21.79
N ALA A 191 14.81 7.53 20.79
CA ALA A 191 13.40 7.85 20.97
C ALA A 191 12.47 6.62 21.12
N PHE A 192 12.95 5.41 20.79
CA PHE A 192 12.15 4.18 20.77
C PHE A 192 11.41 3.91 22.09
N ASP A 193 12.13 3.82 23.21
CA ASP A 193 11.56 3.39 24.50
C ASP A 193 10.52 4.39 25.03
N ALA A 194 10.77 5.69 24.82
CA ALA A 194 9.83 6.76 25.17
C ALA A 194 8.56 6.71 24.30
N HIS A 195 8.70 6.47 22.99
CA HIS A 195 7.55 6.34 22.09
C HIS A 195 6.75 5.07 22.40
N LEU A 196 7.40 3.95 22.70
CA LEU A 196 6.75 2.70 23.08
C LEU A 196 5.94 2.84 24.37
N ALA A 197 6.49 3.54 25.37
CA ALA A 197 5.79 3.87 26.61
C ALA A 197 4.59 4.84 26.41
N MET A 198 4.62 5.68 25.37
CA MET A 198 3.44 6.47 24.96
C MET A 198 2.37 5.56 24.32
N LEU A 199 2.77 4.64 23.43
CA LEU A 199 1.84 3.70 22.80
C LEU A 199 1.15 2.82 23.86
N ASP A 200 1.86 2.36 24.89
CA ASP A 200 1.27 1.58 25.99
C ASP A 200 0.20 2.37 26.78
N GLN A 201 0.39 3.67 27.00
CA GLN A 201 -0.62 4.54 27.63
C GLN A 201 -1.88 4.66 26.77
N VAL A 202 -1.72 4.82 25.45
CA VAL A 202 -2.83 4.88 24.49
C VAL A 202 -3.58 3.54 24.42
N LEU A 203 -2.83 2.43 24.40
CA LEU A 203 -3.35 1.07 24.38
C LEU A 203 -4.04 0.67 25.70
N ALA A 204 -3.74 1.35 26.81
CA ALA A 204 -4.44 1.22 28.09
C ALA A 204 -5.71 2.09 28.18
N ALA A 205 -5.77 3.23 27.47
CA ALA A 205 -6.95 4.09 27.40
C ALA A 205 -8.10 3.46 26.60
N GLY A 206 -7.80 2.58 25.64
CA GLY A 206 -8.73 1.57 25.13
C GLY A 206 -9.86 2.04 24.20
N SER A 207 -9.84 3.27 23.69
CA SER A 207 -10.77 3.66 22.61
C SER A 207 -10.37 2.98 21.30
N PHE A 208 -11.36 2.60 20.46
CA PHE A 208 -11.12 1.78 19.26
C PHE A 208 -10.11 2.42 18.28
N ASP A 209 -10.35 3.66 17.86
CA ASP A 209 -9.53 4.34 16.86
C ASP A 209 -8.11 4.60 17.34
N GLN A 210 -7.95 5.00 18.61
CA GLN A 210 -6.62 5.21 19.20
C GLN A 210 -5.88 3.89 19.41
N THR A 211 -6.57 2.81 19.82
CA THR A 211 -6.00 1.46 19.91
C THR A 211 -5.52 0.98 18.55
N ARG A 212 -6.33 1.18 17.50
CA ARG A 212 -5.95 0.88 16.11
C ARG A 212 -4.70 1.65 15.70
N GLY A 213 -4.70 2.98 15.81
CA GLY A 213 -3.57 3.82 15.41
C GLY A 213 -2.28 3.52 16.18
N ALA A 214 -2.39 3.15 17.46
CA ALA A 214 -1.24 2.74 18.27
C ALA A 214 -0.66 1.38 17.83
N LEU A 215 -1.50 0.43 17.40
CA LEU A 215 -1.01 -0.85 16.84
C LEU A 215 -0.47 -0.70 15.41
N GLU A 216 -1.07 0.16 14.58
CA GLU A 216 -0.49 0.55 13.28
C GLU A 216 0.89 1.21 13.46
N SER A 217 1.07 2.00 14.54
CA SER A 217 2.37 2.54 14.94
C SER A 217 3.35 1.46 15.44
N CYS A 218 2.88 0.43 16.17
CA CYS A 218 3.70 -0.72 16.53
C CYS A 218 4.18 -1.51 15.30
N ALA A 219 3.36 -1.63 14.26
CA ALA A 219 3.76 -2.27 12.99
C ALA A 219 4.79 -1.43 12.23
N ALA A 220 4.68 -0.09 12.26
CA ALA A 220 5.71 0.81 11.76
C ALA A 220 7.04 0.67 12.53
N LEU A 221 7.02 0.59 13.87
CA LEU A 221 8.21 0.32 14.68
C LEU A 221 8.87 -1.02 14.33
N PHE A 222 8.07 -2.09 14.15
CA PHE A 222 8.57 -3.42 13.78
C PHE A 222 9.36 -3.40 12.47
N ARG A 223 8.89 -2.62 11.48
CA ARG A 223 9.59 -2.39 10.21
C ARG A 223 10.86 -1.54 10.39
N ARG A 224 10.78 -0.43 11.14
CA ARG A 224 11.90 0.53 11.33
C ARG A 224 13.05 -0.04 12.18
N PHE A 225 12.75 -0.90 13.14
CA PHE A 225 13.73 -1.50 14.05
C PHE A 225 13.95 -3.00 13.78
N TYR A 226 13.72 -3.46 12.55
CA TYR A 226 13.68 -4.89 12.21
C TYR A 226 14.96 -5.67 12.61
N GLN A 227 16.13 -5.04 12.45
CA GLN A 227 17.44 -5.62 12.77
C GLN A 227 17.69 -5.74 14.28
N ASP A 228 16.94 -5.01 15.11
CA ASP A 228 16.97 -5.15 16.57
C ASP A 228 15.93 -6.19 16.99
N GLN A 229 16.40 -7.41 17.30
CA GLN A 229 15.53 -8.53 17.67
C GLN A 229 14.73 -8.27 18.95
N GLU A 230 15.28 -7.50 19.91
CA GLU A 230 14.61 -7.23 21.17
C GLU A 230 13.45 -6.26 20.94
N ARG A 231 13.73 -5.12 20.28
CA ARG A 231 12.73 -4.12 19.92
C ARG A 231 11.65 -4.68 19.00
N ARG A 232 12.03 -5.49 18.00
CA ARG A 232 11.12 -6.23 17.12
C ARG A 232 10.16 -7.12 17.92
N SER A 233 10.69 -7.90 18.88
CA SER A 233 9.87 -8.77 19.75
C SER A 233 8.91 -7.98 20.65
N GLN A 234 9.38 -6.87 21.24
CA GLN A 234 8.57 -6.03 22.13
C GLN A 234 7.32 -5.44 21.45
N VAL A 235 7.43 -5.03 20.18
CA VAL A 235 6.27 -4.49 19.43
C VAL A 235 5.39 -5.59 18.84
N GLU A 236 5.97 -6.75 18.49
CA GLU A 236 5.24 -7.93 18.04
C GLU A 236 4.30 -8.46 19.16
N GLU A 237 4.79 -8.53 20.41
CA GLU A 237 3.98 -8.92 21.57
C GLU A 237 2.73 -8.04 21.73
N ARG A 238 2.89 -6.72 21.61
CA ARG A 238 1.80 -5.74 21.76
C ARG A 238 0.68 -5.90 20.72
N ILE A 239 1.00 -6.43 19.54
CA ILE A 239 0.06 -6.80 18.47
C ILE A 239 -0.54 -8.21 18.70
N ARG A 240 0.23 -9.14 19.30
CA ARG A 240 -0.22 -10.49 19.67
C ARG A 240 -1.19 -10.52 20.87
N VAL A 241 -1.18 -9.52 21.75
CA VAL A 241 -2.13 -9.42 22.89
C VAL A 241 -3.57 -9.18 22.38
N PRO A 242 -4.55 -10.04 22.75
CA PRO A 242 -5.98 -9.76 22.50
C PRO A 242 -6.46 -8.51 23.25
N ARG A 243 -7.26 -7.65 22.60
CA ARG A 243 -7.77 -6.41 23.20
C ARG A 243 -9.29 -6.34 23.08
N ALA A 244 -9.97 -5.99 24.17
CA ALA A 244 -11.42 -5.82 24.16
C ALA A 244 -11.83 -4.69 23.19
N GLY A 245 -12.91 -4.90 22.44
CA GLY A 245 -13.39 -3.92 21.45
C GLY A 245 -12.62 -3.86 20.12
N LEU A 246 -11.48 -4.55 19.98
CA LEU A 246 -10.75 -4.64 18.71
C LEU A 246 -11.24 -5.85 17.88
N PRO A 247 -11.75 -5.67 16.65
CA PRO A 247 -12.15 -6.78 15.79
C PRO A 247 -10.95 -7.64 15.38
N LEU A 248 -11.14 -8.97 15.32
CA LEU A 248 -10.09 -9.93 14.93
C LEU A 248 -9.47 -9.60 13.56
N LEU A 249 -10.26 -9.07 12.62
CA LEU A 249 -9.79 -8.66 11.30
C LEU A 249 -8.62 -7.66 11.39
N VAL A 250 -8.70 -6.65 12.26
CA VAL A 250 -7.63 -5.65 12.40
C VAL A 250 -6.33 -6.29 12.87
N ARG A 251 -6.41 -7.28 13.78
CA ARG A 251 -5.22 -8.02 14.23
C ARG A 251 -4.66 -8.97 13.15
N ILE A 252 -5.53 -9.58 12.34
CA ILE A 252 -5.10 -10.39 11.19
C ILE A 252 -4.37 -9.51 10.15
N GLU A 253 -4.92 -8.34 9.82
CA GLU A 253 -4.29 -7.37 8.92
C GLU A 253 -2.94 -6.88 9.44
N LEU A 254 -2.82 -6.57 10.75
CA LEU A 254 -1.55 -6.20 11.38
C LEU A 254 -0.52 -7.34 11.31
N LEU A 255 -0.89 -8.59 11.61
CA LEU A 255 0.04 -9.73 11.50
C LEU A 255 0.50 -9.96 10.05
N MET A 256 -0.38 -9.74 9.07
CA MET A 256 -0.02 -9.78 7.65
C MET A 256 0.97 -8.65 7.28
N GLN A 257 0.76 -7.43 7.80
CA GLN A 257 1.70 -6.31 7.63
C GLN A 257 3.07 -6.59 8.27
N LEU A 258 3.10 -7.27 9.43
CA LEU A 258 4.36 -7.74 10.03
C LEU A 258 5.05 -8.78 9.14
N ALA A 259 4.28 -9.73 8.57
CA ALA A 259 4.83 -10.74 7.66
C ALA A 259 5.38 -10.13 6.36
N GLU A 260 4.71 -9.12 5.80
CA GLU A 260 5.23 -8.35 4.66
C GLU A 260 6.51 -7.59 5.03
N SER A 261 6.56 -6.95 6.19
CA SER A 261 7.76 -6.28 6.70
C SER A 261 8.92 -7.25 6.95
N ALA A 262 8.64 -8.52 7.27
CA ALA A 262 9.64 -9.58 7.38
C ALA A 262 10.15 -10.05 6.01
N LEU A 263 9.27 -10.13 5.00
CA LEU A 263 9.65 -10.47 3.62
C LEU A 263 10.49 -9.37 2.95
N GLU A 264 10.25 -8.10 3.27
CA GLU A 264 11.11 -6.97 2.85
C GLU A 264 12.54 -7.05 3.41
N HIS A 265 12.73 -7.75 4.55
CA HIS A 265 14.01 -8.00 5.19
C HIS A 265 14.52 -9.44 4.97
N GLU A 266 13.97 -10.14 3.98
CA GLU A 266 14.31 -11.52 3.58
C GLU A 266 14.09 -12.63 4.64
N ASP A 267 13.57 -12.29 5.83
CA ASP A 267 13.29 -13.21 6.94
C ASP A 267 11.99 -13.99 6.70
N ARG A 268 12.08 -14.95 5.77
CA ARG A 268 10.99 -15.87 5.42
C ARG A 268 10.51 -16.72 6.60
N ALA A 269 11.36 -16.96 7.60
CA ALA A 269 11.01 -17.75 8.77
C ALA A 269 10.02 -17.00 9.68
N LYS A 270 10.33 -15.76 10.08
CA LYS A 270 9.39 -14.91 10.82
C LYS A 270 8.15 -14.57 9.98
N ALA A 271 8.28 -14.39 8.66
CA ALA A 271 7.13 -14.21 7.79
C ALA A 271 6.16 -15.42 7.82
N LEU A 272 6.68 -16.65 7.76
CA LEU A 272 5.87 -17.87 7.82
C LEU A 272 5.22 -18.07 9.20
N GLU A 273 5.94 -17.74 10.28
CA GLU A 273 5.43 -17.73 11.67
C GLU A 273 4.21 -16.80 11.79
N LEU A 274 4.35 -15.54 11.38
CA LEU A 274 3.28 -14.53 11.44
C LEU A 274 2.07 -14.88 10.56
N VAL A 275 2.31 -15.49 9.40
CA VAL A 275 1.25 -16.05 8.54
C VAL A 275 0.54 -17.23 9.22
N HIS A 276 1.24 -18.07 9.99
CA HIS A 276 0.62 -19.14 10.76
C HIS A 276 -0.26 -18.58 11.90
N ASP A 277 0.22 -17.59 12.64
CA ASP A 277 -0.57 -16.90 13.67
C ASP A 277 -1.82 -16.23 13.11
N ALA A 278 -1.71 -15.54 11.97
CA ALA A 278 -2.85 -14.96 11.28
C ALA A 278 -3.85 -16.03 10.80
N GLN A 279 -3.36 -17.17 10.29
CA GLN A 279 -4.19 -18.31 9.90
C GLN A 279 -4.96 -18.91 11.10
N LEU A 280 -4.33 -19.02 12.28
CA LEU A 280 -4.99 -19.51 13.50
C LEU A 280 -6.13 -18.58 13.93
N LEU A 281 -5.97 -17.26 13.81
CA LEU A 281 -7.05 -16.29 14.08
C LEU A 281 -8.19 -16.43 13.07
N VAL A 282 -7.90 -16.58 11.78
CA VAL A 282 -8.93 -16.86 10.74
C VAL A 282 -9.67 -18.17 11.04
N GLU A 283 -9.01 -19.19 11.57
CA GLU A 283 -9.61 -20.49 11.90
C GLU A 283 -10.39 -20.51 13.22
N SER A 284 -10.16 -19.54 14.11
CA SER A 284 -10.75 -19.50 15.45
C SER A 284 -12.22 -19.03 15.52
N VAL A 285 -12.78 -18.49 14.44
CA VAL A 285 -14.17 -17.97 14.40
C VAL A 285 -14.86 -18.32 13.09
N GLU A 286 -16.20 -18.28 13.09
CA GLU A 286 -17.00 -18.37 11.87
C GLU A 286 -17.10 -17.00 11.20
N TRP A 287 -16.61 -16.93 9.95
CA TRP A 287 -16.66 -15.76 9.08
C TRP A 287 -17.74 -15.94 8.02
N ILE A 288 -18.30 -14.83 7.49
CA ILE A 288 -19.07 -14.89 6.24
C ILE A 288 -18.18 -15.41 5.09
N PRO A 289 -18.71 -16.19 4.13
CA PRO A 289 -17.87 -16.89 3.17
C PRO A 289 -16.94 -15.98 2.36
N GLU A 290 -17.44 -14.83 1.88
CA GLU A 290 -16.67 -13.87 1.09
C GLU A 290 -15.42 -13.34 1.82
N ASP A 291 -15.55 -12.94 3.08
CA ASP A 291 -14.43 -12.52 3.93
C ASP A 291 -13.46 -13.68 4.18
N ARG A 292 -13.99 -14.88 4.48
CA ARG A 292 -13.19 -16.07 4.75
C ARG A 292 -12.30 -16.45 3.56
N ILE A 293 -12.88 -16.43 2.36
CA ILE A 293 -12.21 -16.79 1.11
C ILE A 293 -11.12 -15.76 0.80
N ALA A 294 -11.43 -14.46 0.91
CA ALA A 294 -10.46 -13.38 0.71
C ALA A 294 -9.28 -13.47 1.71
N LEU A 295 -9.54 -13.72 3.00
CA LEU A 295 -8.50 -13.87 4.02
C LEU A 295 -7.63 -15.11 3.78
N MET A 296 -8.22 -16.27 3.52
CA MET A 296 -7.47 -17.49 3.20
C MET A 296 -6.59 -17.32 1.94
N ALA A 297 -7.07 -16.60 0.94
CA ALA A 297 -6.32 -16.34 -0.30
C ALA A 297 -5.14 -15.38 -0.10
N ARG A 298 -5.33 -14.25 0.60
CA ARG A 298 -4.22 -13.33 0.92
C ARG A 298 -3.15 -14.01 1.78
N LEU A 299 -3.55 -14.83 2.75
CA LEU A 299 -2.63 -15.65 3.55
C LEU A 299 -1.91 -16.70 2.71
N ALA A 300 -2.56 -17.33 1.72
CA ALA A 300 -1.90 -18.25 0.80
C ALA A 300 -0.81 -17.58 -0.04
N GLY A 301 -1.05 -16.36 -0.55
CA GLY A 301 -0.03 -15.59 -1.28
C GLY A 301 1.19 -15.23 -0.41
N LEU A 302 0.96 -14.77 0.83
CA LEU A 302 2.04 -14.51 1.79
C LEU A 302 2.80 -15.80 2.17
N ARG A 303 2.09 -16.91 2.33
CA ARG A 303 2.66 -18.23 2.63
C ARG A 303 3.62 -18.72 1.55
N HIS A 304 3.29 -18.49 0.28
CA HIS A 304 4.18 -18.81 -0.85
C HIS A 304 5.44 -17.94 -0.83
N ARG A 305 5.28 -16.62 -0.65
CA ARG A 305 6.42 -15.68 -0.53
C ARG A 305 7.34 -16.03 0.65
N SER A 306 6.77 -16.59 1.72
CA SER A 306 7.49 -17.11 2.90
C SER A 306 8.11 -18.50 2.71
N GLY A 307 8.01 -19.10 1.51
CA GLY A 307 8.67 -20.34 1.12
C GLY A 307 7.86 -21.62 1.29
N ASP A 308 6.68 -21.59 1.93
CA ASP A 308 5.80 -22.76 2.05
C ASP A 308 4.86 -22.85 0.84
N ALA A 309 5.41 -23.28 -0.29
CA ALA A 309 4.70 -23.35 -1.56
C ALA A 309 3.59 -24.42 -1.59
N GLU A 310 3.77 -25.56 -0.92
CA GLU A 310 2.76 -26.64 -0.84
C GLU A 310 1.59 -26.22 0.05
N GLY A 311 1.88 -25.69 1.25
CA GLY A 311 0.86 -25.15 2.15
C GLY A 311 0.12 -23.96 1.53
N ALA A 312 0.83 -23.08 0.81
CA ALA A 312 0.19 -22.01 0.05
C ALA A 312 -0.79 -22.54 -0.99
N ARG A 313 -0.35 -23.47 -1.84
CA ARG A 313 -1.18 -24.06 -2.90
C ARG A 313 -2.43 -24.72 -2.33
N SER A 314 -2.24 -25.58 -1.33
CA SER A 314 -3.32 -26.27 -0.62
C SER A 314 -4.36 -25.30 -0.03
N ARG A 315 -3.93 -24.16 0.53
CA ARG A 315 -4.85 -23.14 1.06
C ARG A 315 -5.59 -22.35 -0.03
N ALA A 316 -4.96 -22.06 -1.17
CA ALA A 316 -5.63 -21.43 -2.31
C ALA A 316 -6.66 -22.36 -2.96
N ASP A 317 -6.32 -23.63 -3.20
CA ASP A 317 -7.25 -24.62 -3.74
C ASP A 317 -8.44 -24.84 -2.78
N ALA A 318 -8.18 -24.91 -1.46
CA ALA A 318 -9.24 -25.03 -0.44
C ALA A 318 -10.16 -23.79 -0.35
N ALA A 319 -9.62 -22.58 -0.51
CA ALA A 319 -10.41 -21.35 -0.56
C ALA A 319 -11.26 -21.24 -1.84
N LEU A 320 -10.75 -21.72 -2.97
CA LEU A 320 -11.51 -21.83 -4.22
C LEU A 320 -12.64 -22.86 -4.11
N ALA A 321 -12.36 -24.03 -3.51
CA ALA A 321 -13.38 -25.04 -3.23
C ALA A 321 -14.45 -24.55 -2.24
N LEU A 322 -14.06 -23.75 -1.23
CA LEU A 322 -15.00 -23.08 -0.33
C LEU A 322 -15.89 -22.08 -1.06
N PHE A 323 -15.34 -21.31 -2.01
CA PHE A 323 -16.14 -20.44 -2.88
C PHE A 323 -17.15 -21.28 -3.67
N ASP A 324 -16.72 -22.33 -4.35
CA ASP A 324 -17.61 -23.16 -5.17
C ASP A 324 -18.71 -23.84 -4.35
N ALA A 325 -18.42 -24.24 -3.12
CA ALA A 325 -19.40 -24.81 -2.19
C ALA A 325 -20.35 -23.78 -1.54
N GLN A 326 -20.03 -22.49 -1.54
CA GLN A 326 -20.81 -21.44 -0.85
C GLN A 326 -21.28 -20.30 -1.78
N ARG A 327 -20.99 -20.35 -3.08
CA ARG A 327 -21.22 -19.27 -4.06
C ARG A 327 -22.61 -18.65 -3.98
N ASP A 328 -23.64 -19.47 -3.86
CA ASP A 328 -25.04 -19.02 -3.89
C ASP A 328 -25.52 -18.48 -2.53
N ARG A 329 -24.69 -18.56 -1.48
CA ARG A 329 -24.87 -17.84 -0.20
C ARG A 329 -24.15 -16.49 -0.18
N ILE A 330 -23.06 -16.34 -0.94
CA ILE A 330 -22.38 -15.06 -1.15
C ILE A 330 -23.29 -14.16 -1.99
N ALA A 331 -23.50 -12.92 -1.57
CA ALA A 331 -24.28 -11.96 -2.34
C ALA A 331 -23.56 -11.60 -3.65
N ASP A 332 -24.30 -11.41 -4.75
CA ASP A 332 -23.76 -11.17 -6.10
C ASP A 332 -22.69 -10.05 -6.13
N ILE A 333 -22.89 -9.00 -5.32
CA ILE A 333 -22.02 -7.82 -5.19
C ILE A 333 -20.66 -8.08 -4.51
N TYR A 334 -20.45 -9.28 -3.94
CA TYR A 334 -19.22 -9.65 -3.23
C TYR A 334 -18.47 -10.83 -3.88
N ARG A 335 -19.10 -11.57 -4.80
CA ARG A 335 -18.49 -12.76 -5.44
C ARG A 335 -17.17 -12.46 -6.15
N ALA A 336 -17.13 -11.43 -6.98
CA ALA A 336 -15.90 -11.02 -7.65
C ALA A 336 -14.84 -10.48 -6.65
N GLY A 337 -15.27 -9.86 -5.55
CA GLY A 337 -14.42 -9.44 -4.44
C GLY A 337 -13.71 -10.61 -3.76
N ALA A 338 -14.41 -11.71 -3.50
CA ALA A 338 -13.82 -12.92 -2.93
C ALA A 338 -12.88 -13.65 -3.91
N LEU A 339 -13.14 -13.58 -5.23
CA LEU A 339 -12.32 -14.24 -6.25
C LEU A 339 -11.04 -13.48 -6.62
N ARG A 340 -11.00 -12.13 -6.53
CA ARG A 340 -9.79 -11.36 -6.88
C ARG A 340 -8.55 -11.80 -6.08
N PRO A 341 -8.55 -11.85 -4.73
CA PRO A 341 -7.42 -12.35 -3.95
C PRO A 341 -6.98 -13.78 -4.25
N LEU A 342 -7.88 -14.65 -4.72
CA LEU A 342 -7.52 -15.99 -5.17
C LEU A 342 -6.68 -15.95 -6.45
N ALA A 343 -7.07 -15.12 -7.42
CA ALA A 343 -6.31 -14.96 -8.65
C ALA A 343 -4.93 -14.32 -8.41
N GLU A 344 -4.89 -13.31 -7.53
CA GLU A 344 -3.66 -12.66 -7.05
C GLU A 344 -2.73 -13.68 -6.37
N ALA A 345 -3.29 -14.57 -5.53
CA ALA A 345 -2.55 -15.64 -4.88
C ALA A 345 -1.97 -16.65 -5.88
N TYR A 346 -2.76 -17.19 -6.83
CA TYR A 346 -2.25 -18.12 -7.84
C TYR A 346 -1.16 -17.49 -8.72
N GLN A 347 -1.30 -16.22 -9.09
CA GLN A 347 -0.27 -15.49 -9.85
C GLN A 347 1.01 -15.32 -9.02
N SER A 348 0.90 -15.04 -7.72
CA SER A 348 2.07 -14.97 -6.82
C SER A 348 2.81 -16.31 -6.66
N MET A 349 2.15 -17.43 -6.98
CA MET A 349 2.74 -18.78 -7.02
C MET A 349 3.28 -19.16 -8.40
N GLY A 350 3.18 -18.28 -9.40
CA GLY A 350 3.55 -18.56 -10.79
C GLY A 350 2.52 -19.35 -11.61
N ASP A 351 1.35 -19.66 -11.06
CA ASP A 351 0.27 -20.33 -11.79
C ASP A 351 -0.64 -19.30 -12.48
N SER A 352 -0.11 -18.66 -13.51
CA SER A 352 -0.85 -17.68 -14.32
C SER A 352 -2.05 -18.28 -15.04
N ALA A 353 -2.09 -19.60 -15.24
CA ALA A 353 -3.21 -20.30 -15.85
C ALA A 353 -4.41 -20.40 -14.87
N ALA A 354 -4.16 -20.79 -13.61
CA ALA A 354 -5.17 -20.73 -12.56
C ALA A 354 -5.57 -19.29 -12.23
N ALA A 355 -4.62 -18.35 -12.16
CA ALA A 355 -4.91 -16.93 -11.95
C ALA A 355 -5.87 -16.38 -13.01
N LEU A 356 -5.57 -16.58 -14.29
CA LEU A 356 -6.44 -16.16 -15.39
C LEU A 356 -7.80 -16.89 -15.37
N ALA A 357 -7.84 -18.16 -14.99
CA ALA A 357 -9.11 -18.88 -14.81
C ALA A 357 -9.99 -18.28 -13.69
N VAL A 358 -9.40 -17.89 -12.56
CA VAL A 358 -10.11 -17.22 -11.47
C VAL A 358 -10.50 -15.79 -11.85
N TYR A 359 -9.68 -15.04 -12.59
CA TYR A 359 -10.08 -13.73 -13.12
C TYR A 359 -11.23 -13.82 -14.13
N ARG A 360 -11.26 -14.82 -15.02
CA ARG A 360 -12.44 -15.05 -15.90
C ARG A 360 -13.71 -15.26 -15.07
N ARG A 361 -13.63 -16.02 -13.95
CA ARG A 361 -14.74 -16.21 -13.01
C ARG A 361 -15.13 -14.90 -12.29
N ALA A 362 -14.16 -14.11 -11.81
CA ALA A 362 -14.42 -12.83 -11.15
C ALA A 362 -15.13 -11.84 -12.08
N VAL A 363 -14.69 -11.73 -13.34
CA VAL A 363 -15.36 -10.90 -14.36
C VAL A 363 -16.75 -11.45 -14.72
N ALA A 364 -16.95 -12.77 -14.73
CA ALA A 364 -18.26 -13.38 -14.99
C ALA A 364 -19.27 -13.11 -13.86
N ASP A 365 -18.88 -13.35 -12.60
CA ASP A 365 -19.74 -13.14 -11.44
C ASP A 365 -20.00 -11.64 -11.18
N GLY A 366 -18.98 -10.79 -11.29
CA GLY A 366 -19.14 -9.34 -11.19
C GLY A 366 -20.13 -8.79 -12.23
N ALA A 367 -20.08 -9.31 -13.46
CA ALA A 367 -21.03 -8.98 -14.53
C ALA A 367 -22.43 -9.61 -14.38
N GLY A 368 -22.61 -10.57 -13.47
CA GLY A 368 -23.90 -11.18 -13.16
C GLY A 368 -24.82 -10.29 -12.33
N ASN A 369 -24.28 -9.26 -11.69
CA ASN A 369 -25.05 -8.29 -10.90
C ASN A 369 -26.14 -7.58 -11.74
N PRO A 370 -27.39 -7.46 -11.24
CA PRO A 370 -28.50 -6.89 -12.02
C PRO A 370 -28.41 -5.38 -12.24
N ASN A 371 -27.66 -4.67 -11.39
CA ASN A 371 -27.51 -3.22 -11.44
C ASN A 371 -26.11 -2.81 -11.94
N SER A 372 -25.99 -1.68 -12.64
CA SER A 372 -24.73 -1.27 -13.26
C SER A 372 -23.68 -0.74 -12.28
N ARG A 373 -24.04 -0.23 -11.10
CA ARG A 373 -23.06 0.24 -10.11
C ARG A 373 -22.08 -0.86 -9.66
N PRO A 374 -22.53 -2.01 -9.12
CA PRO A 374 -21.61 -3.10 -8.77
C PRO A 374 -20.86 -3.64 -10.00
N ARG A 375 -21.51 -3.78 -11.17
CA ARG A 375 -20.82 -4.19 -12.41
C ARG A 375 -19.65 -3.27 -12.77
N ALA A 376 -19.82 -1.95 -12.60
CA ALA A 376 -18.78 -0.95 -12.83
C ALA A 376 -17.67 -0.99 -11.78
N GLU A 377 -18.03 -1.09 -10.49
CA GLU A 377 -17.06 -1.18 -9.39
C GLU A 377 -16.22 -2.46 -9.46
N ASP A 378 -16.83 -3.61 -9.77
CA ASP A 378 -16.11 -4.88 -9.95
C ASP A 378 -15.26 -4.92 -11.21
N LEU A 379 -15.73 -4.35 -12.33
CA LEU A 379 -14.91 -4.27 -13.55
C LEU A 379 -13.68 -3.38 -13.30
N ALA A 380 -13.83 -2.23 -12.65
CA ALA A 380 -12.72 -1.36 -12.31
C ALA A 380 -11.71 -2.05 -11.37
N ALA A 381 -12.18 -2.63 -10.26
CA ALA A 381 -11.32 -3.32 -9.30
C ALA A 381 -10.59 -4.53 -9.91
N THR A 382 -11.26 -5.30 -10.78
CA THR A 382 -10.65 -6.47 -11.42
C THR A 382 -9.62 -6.07 -12.46
N CYS A 383 -9.87 -5.01 -13.25
CA CYS A 383 -8.88 -4.49 -14.17
C CYS A 383 -7.63 -3.93 -13.45
N CYS A 384 -7.79 -3.23 -12.32
CA CYS A 384 -6.65 -2.80 -11.50
C CYS A 384 -5.82 -3.98 -10.98
N SER A 385 -6.49 -4.97 -10.36
CA SER A 385 -5.86 -6.18 -9.82
C SER A 385 -5.08 -6.95 -10.91
N MET A 386 -5.67 -7.17 -12.09
CA MET A 386 -4.98 -7.81 -13.22
C MET A 386 -3.77 -6.99 -13.74
N ALA A 387 -3.84 -5.65 -13.71
CA ALA A 387 -2.74 -4.80 -14.15
C ALA A 387 -1.56 -4.83 -13.16
N VAL A 388 -1.84 -4.69 -11.86
CA VAL A 388 -0.85 -4.72 -10.77
C VAL A 388 -0.11 -6.05 -10.73
N HIS A 389 -0.86 -7.17 -10.77
CA HIS A 389 -0.28 -8.51 -10.73
C HIS A 389 0.21 -9.04 -12.10
N ALA A 390 0.21 -8.17 -13.13
CA ALA A 390 0.69 -8.46 -14.49
C ALA A 390 0.08 -9.74 -15.12
N VAL A 391 -1.22 -9.97 -14.93
CA VAL A 391 -1.94 -11.08 -15.57
C VAL A 391 -2.57 -10.60 -16.88
N GLU A 392 -2.04 -11.07 -18.01
CA GLU A 392 -2.61 -10.71 -19.31
C GLU A 392 -3.99 -11.38 -19.49
N PRO A 393 -5.07 -10.60 -19.75
CA PRO A 393 -6.35 -11.17 -20.15
C PRO A 393 -6.26 -11.72 -21.58
N ASP A 394 -6.78 -12.91 -21.86
CA ASP A 394 -6.85 -13.43 -23.23
C ASP A 394 -7.81 -12.62 -24.14
N ALA A 395 -7.94 -13.01 -25.41
CA ALA A 395 -8.81 -12.34 -26.37
C ALA A 395 -10.31 -12.44 -25.99
N GLU A 396 -10.75 -13.52 -25.35
CA GLU A 396 -12.12 -13.71 -24.91
C GLU A 396 -12.43 -12.80 -23.71
N LEU A 397 -11.57 -12.80 -22.70
CA LEU A 397 -11.70 -11.98 -21.50
C LEU A 397 -11.61 -10.49 -21.83
N ARG A 398 -10.67 -10.06 -22.70
CA ARG A 398 -10.64 -8.68 -23.23
C ARG A 398 -11.95 -8.29 -23.90
N THR A 399 -12.54 -9.20 -24.69
CA THR A 399 -13.83 -8.96 -25.35
C THR A 399 -14.99 -8.91 -24.35
N ARG A 400 -14.99 -9.78 -23.33
CA ARG A 400 -16.01 -9.79 -22.27
C ARG A 400 -15.96 -8.53 -21.41
N MET A 401 -14.76 -8.10 -20.98
CA MET A 401 -14.58 -6.88 -20.17
C MET A 401 -15.03 -5.62 -20.93
N ARG A 402 -14.62 -5.46 -22.19
CA ARG A 402 -15.06 -4.32 -23.04
C ARG A 402 -16.57 -4.33 -23.27
N ARG A 403 -17.18 -5.51 -23.43
CA ARG A 403 -18.64 -5.67 -23.53
C ARG A 403 -19.36 -5.27 -22.24
N ILE A 404 -18.88 -5.71 -21.07
CA ILE A 404 -19.48 -5.33 -19.78
C ILE A 404 -19.47 -3.81 -19.61
N HIS A 405 -18.36 -3.14 -19.95
CA HIS A 405 -18.29 -1.67 -19.95
C HIS A 405 -19.34 -1.02 -20.87
N ALA A 406 -19.52 -1.53 -22.10
CA ALA A 406 -20.53 -1.03 -23.03
C ALA A 406 -21.98 -1.35 -22.61
N GLU A 407 -22.19 -2.32 -21.72
CA GLU A 407 -23.50 -2.70 -21.15
C GLU A 407 -23.86 -1.91 -19.86
N LEU A 408 -22.98 -1.01 -19.37
CA LEU A 408 -23.23 -0.16 -18.20
C LEU A 408 -24.23 0.96 -18.51
N SER A 409 -25.40 0.90 -17.87
CA SER A 409 -26.57 1.74 -18.16
C SER A 409 -27.57 1.73 -16.98
N HIS A 410 -28.76 2.31 -17.10
CA HIS A 410 -29.78 2.18 -16.05
C HIS A 410 -30.36 0.76 -16.01
N PRO A 411 -30.67 0.18 -14.82
CA PRO A 411 -30.51 0.77 -13.48
C PRO A 411 -29.06 0.76 -12.97
N TRP A 412 -28.73 1.72 -12.10
CA TRP A 412 -27.41 1.87 -11.49
C TRP A 412 -27.38 1.33 -10.05
#